data_AF-A0A6M0CCW2-F1
#
_entry.id   AF-A0A6M0CCW2-F1
#
_cell.length_a   1.000
_cell.length_b   1.000
_cell.length_c   1.000
_cell.angle_alpha   90.00
_cell.angle_beta   90.00
_cell.angle_gamma   90.00
#
_symmetry.space_group_name_H-M   'P 1'
#
loop_
_entity.id
_entity.type
_entity.pdbx_description
1 polymer ?
#
loop_
_entity_poly.entity_id
_entity_poly.type
_entity_poly.pdbx_seq_one_letter_code
_entity_poly.pdbx_strand_id
1 'polypeptide(L)'
;LWIDEIDKAFAGFDSKGDAGTTSRVFGTFITWLAEKTSPVFVVATANNIQALPPEMLRKGRFDEIFFVGLPNQEERKAIFEVHLSRLRPQNLKNYDLERLAYETPDFSGAEIEQTLIEAMHIGFSQNRDFMVDDILEAASQIIPLARTAKEQINFLQEWAAAGKARLASRYGSLTKRMKPQ
;
A
#
# COMPACT_ATOMS: atom_id res chain seq x y z
N LEU A 1 -15.78 -0.18 -11.80
CA LEU A 1 -15.80 1.09 -11.07
C LEU A 1 -14.62 1.10 -10.10
N TRP A 2 -13.79 2.14 -10.14
CA TRP A 2 -12.64 2.32 -9.24
C TRP A 2 -12.93 3.52 -8.32
N ILE A 3 -12.71 3.36 -7.02
CA ILE A 3 -12.91 4.41 -6.01
C ILE A 3 -11.64 4.46 -5.15
N ASP A 4 -10.95 5.59 -5.16
CA ASP A 4 -9.76 5.76 -4.32
C ASP A 4 -10.14 6.46 -3.01
N GLU A 5 -9.45 6.09 -1.93
CA GLU A 5 -9.60 6.64 -0.57
C GLU A 5 -11.05 6.83 -0.14
N ILE A 6 -11.85 5.76 -0.27
CA ILE A 6 -13.29 5.81 -0.03
C ILE A 6 -13.63 6.28 1.40
N ASP A 7 -12.73 6.05 2.36
CA ASP A 7 -12.81 6.49 3.75
C ASP A 7 -12.82 8.01 3.92
N LYS A 8 -12.19 8.77 3.02
CA LYS A 8 -12.19 10.25 3.07
C LYS A 8 -13.58 10.81 2.87
N ALA A 9 -14.39 10.13 2.08
CA ALA A 9 -15.75 10.56 1.85
C ALA A 9 -16.67 10.29 3.07
N PHE A 10 -16.22 9.45 4.02
CA PHE A 10 -16.90 9.19 5.30
C PHE A 10 -16.31 9.96 6.48
N ALA A 11 -15.14 10.59 6.33
CA ALA A 11 -14.45 11.33 7.39
C ALA A 11 -15.25 12.53 7.97
N GLY A 12 -16.39 12.89 7.36
CA GLY A 12 -17.34 13.90 7.82
C GLY A 12 -18.76 13.38 8.08
N PHE A 13 -18.99 12.06 8.08
CA PHE A 13 -20.34 11.47 8.20
C PHE A 13 -21.08 11.92 9.47
N ASP A 14 -20.36 12.08 10.59
CA ASP A 14 -20.91 12.55 11.87
C ASP A 14 -20.94 14.08 12.03
N SER A 15 -20.37 14.83 11.06
CA SER A 15 -20.31 16.28 11.13
C SER A 15 -21.67 16.90 10.76
N LYS A 16 -22.28 17.63 11.70
CA LYS A 16 -23.62 18.24 11.59
C LYS A 16 -23.75 19.36 10.54
N GLY A 17 -22.72 19.63 9.74
CA GLY A 17 -22.64 20.78 8.83
C GLY A 17 -23.27 20.59 7.45
N ASP A 18 -23.46 19.34 6.99
CA ASP A 18 -23.71 19.06 5.56
C ASP A 18 -25.16 18.65 5.21
N ALA A 19 -26.13 19.00 6.07
CA ALA A 19 -27.57 18.73 5.89
C ALA A 19 -27.93 17.27 5.51
N GLY A 20 -27.05 16.31 5.79
CA GLY A 20 -27.20 14.89 5.47
C GLY A 20 -27.12 14.55 3.98
N THR A 21 -26.67 15.46 3.11
CA THR A 21 -26.59 15.18 1.65
C THR A 21 -25.58 14.09 1.35
N THR A 22 -24.37 14.20 1.90
CA THR A 22 -23.33 13.18 1.77
C THR A 22 -23.81 11.83 2.31
N SER A 23 -24.47 11.81 3.46
CA SER A 23 -25.06 10.59 4.05
C SER A 23 -26.10 9.93 3.12
N ARG A 24 -26.98 10.71 2.48
CA ARG A 24 -27.98 10.20 1.52
C ARG A 24 -27.33 9.58 0.28
N VAL A 25 -26.34 10.26 -0.32
CA VAL A 25 -25.61 9.76 -1.49
C VAL A 25 -24.93 8.44 -1.17
N PHE A 26 -24.29 8.33 0.01
CA PHE A 26 -23.68 7.09 0.46
C PHE A 26 -24.69 5.99 0.73
N GLY A 27 -25.82 6.29 1.37
CA GLY A 27 -26.91 5.33 1.54
C GLY A 27 -27.35 4.74 0.21
N THR A 28 -27.55 5.58 -0.81
CA THR A 28 -27.90 5.13 -2.17
C THR A 28 -26.80 4.26 -2.78
N PHE A 29 -25.52 4.63 -2.62
CA PHE A 29 -24.40 3.84 -3.14
C PHE A 29 -24.33 2.45 -2.50
N ILE A 30 -24.51 2.36 -1.17
CA ILE A 30 -24.48 1.09 -0.45
C ILE A 30 -25.67 0.18 -0.79
N THR A 31 -26.85 0.76 -0.97
CA THR A 31 -28.02 0.03 -1.47
C THR A 31 -27.77 -0.48 -2.89
N TRP A 32 -27.23 0.37 -3.77
CA TRP A 32 -26.90 -0.03 -5.14
C TRP A 32 -25.86 -1.16 -5.18
N LEU A 33 -24.82 -1.13 -4.33
CA LEU A 33 -23.84 -2.22 -4.24
C LEU A 33 -24.49 -3.58 -3.95
N ALA A 34 -25.52 -3.58 -3.08
CA ALA A 34 -26.25 -4.77 -2.67
C ALA A 34 -27.27 -5.26 -3.72
N GLU A 35 -27.91 -4.33 -4.44
CA GLU A 35 -29.05 -4.64 -5.32
C GLU A 35 -28.69 -4.69 -6.81
N LYS A 36 -27.47 -4.28 -7.19
CA LYS A 36 -27.06 -4.23 -8.61
C LYS A 36 -27.19 -5.58 -9.30
N THR A 37 -27.97 -5.61 -10.38
CA THR A 37 -28.10 -6.76 -11.30
C THR A 37 -27.14 -6.66 -12.48
N SER A 38 -26.62 -5.46 -12.75
CA SER A 38 -25.62 -5.23 -13.79
C SER A 38 -24.26 -5.85 -13.42
N PRO A 39 -23.52 -6.47 -14.37
CA PRO A 39 -22.22 -7.07 -14.12
C PRO A 39 -21.12 -6.02 -13.96
N VAL A 40 -21.11 -5.31 -12.83
CA VAL A 40 -20.13 -4.27 -12.51
C VAL A 40 -19.21 -4.77 -11.41
N PHE A 41 -17.91 -4.80 -11.70
CA PHE A 41 -16.87 -5.03 -10.71
C PHE A 41 -16.46 -3.70 -10.07
N VAL A 42 -16.49 -3.65 -8.73
CA VAL A 42 -16.15 -2.44 -7.96
C VAL A 42 -14.89 -2.72 -7.15
N VAL A 43 -13.91 -1.84 -7.28
CA VAL A 43 -12.69 -1.85 -6.47
C VAL A 43 -12.61 -0.53 -5.73
N ALA A 44 -12.31 -0.59 -4.44
CA ALA A 44 -12.11 0.57 -3.61
C ALA A 44 -10.85 0.42 -2.75
N THR A 45 -10.17 1.53 -2.48
CA THR A 45 -9.08 1.61 -1.50
C THR A 45 -9.55 2.36 -0.26
N ALA A 46 -8.95 2.04 0.89
CA ALA A 46 -9.23 2.74 2.14
C ALA A 46 -7.99 2.74 3.03
N ASN A 47 -7.67 3.91 3.60
CA ASN A 47 -6.53 4.06 4.51
C ASN A 47 -6.97 3.98 5.98
N ASN A 48 -8.16 4.50 6.30
CA ASN A 48 -8.76 4.41 7.63
C ASN A 48 -10.00 3.52 7.65
N ILE A 49 -9.80 2.23 7.97
CA ILE A 49 -10.91 1.26 8.08
C ILE A 49 -11.92 1.61 9.18
N GLN A 50 -11.53 2.36 10.21
CA GLN A 50 -12.42 2.75 11.30
C GLN A 50 -13.42 3.84 10.88
N ALA A 51 -13.09 4.62 9.83
CA ALA A 51 -14.00 5.63 9.28
C ALA A 51 -15.10 5.01 8.40
N LEU A 52 -14.94 3.74 7.98
CA LEU A 52 -15.93 3.08 7.15
C LEU A 52 -17.09 2.53 8.01
N PRO A 53 -18.35 2.79 7.62
CA PRO A 53 -19.50 2.14 8.24
C PRO A 53 -19.38 0.62 8.21
N PRO A 54 -19.64 -0.10 9.32
CA PRO A 54 -19.61 -1.57 9.37
C PRO A 54 -20.51 -2.24 8.31
N GLU A 55 -21.57 -1.54 7.92
CA GLU A 55 -22.46 -1.85 6.81
C GLU A 55 -21.70 -2.18 5.51
N MET A 56 -20.65 -1.44 5.18
CA MET A 56 -19.91 -1.62 3.92
C MET A 56 -19.18 -2.96 3.86
N LEU A 57 -18.75 -3.46 5.01
CA LEU A 57 -17.94 -4.67 5.14
C LEU A 57 -18.80 -5.95 5.19
N ARG A 58 -20.13 -5.82 5.05
CA ARG A 58 -21.03 -6.98 4.98
C ARG A 58 -20.97 -7.62 3.59
N LYS A 59 -20.99 -8.95 3.57
CA LYS A 59 -21.08 -9.74 2.32
C LYS A 59 -22.28 -9.30 1.47
N GLY A 60 -22.11 -9.27 0.16
CA GLY A 60 -23.05 -8.71 -0.81
C GLY A 60 -22.79 -7.25 -1.17
N ARG A 61 -21.82 -6.57 -0.51
CA ARG A 61 -21.36 -5.22 -0.87
C ARG A 61 -19.90 -5.29 -1.31
N PHE A 62 -18.97 -5.23 -0.36
CA PHE A 62 -17.58 -5.61 -0.60
C PHE A 62 -17.38 -7.04 -0.15
N ASP A 63 -17.40 -7.96 -1.12
CA ASP A 63 -17.30 -9.41 -0.85
C ASP A 63 -15.90 -9.83 -0.42
N GLU A 64 -14.88 -9.14 -0.93
CA GLU A 64 -13.48 -9.44 -0.72
C GLU A 64 -12.73 -8.20 -0.26
N ILE A 65 -12.08 -8.31 0.89
CA ILE A 65 -11.24 -7.24 1.46
C ILE A 65 -9.81 -7.75 1.48
N PHE A 66 -8.92 -7.01 0.84
CA PHE A 66 -7.49 -7.31 0.80
C PHE A 66 -6.72 -6.34 1.66
N PHE A 67 -5.92 -6.86 2.59
CA PHE A 67 -4.96 -6.09 3.35
C PHE A 67 -3.65 -6.01 2.58
N VAL A 68 -3.24 -4.78 2.27
CA VAL A 68 -1.95 -4.47 1.64
C VAL A 68 -1.04 -3.91 2.73
N GLY A 69 -0.11 -4.74 3.21
CA GLY A 69 0.87 -4.36 4.21
C GLY A 69 2.15 -3.77 3.61
N LEU A 70 3.10 -3.45 4.48
CA LEU A 70 4.47 -3.12 4.07
C LEU A 70 5.11 -4.31 3.34
N PRO A 71 5.89 -4.06 2.27
CA PRO A 71 6.53 -5.11 1.52
C PRO A 71 7.60 -5.82 2.34
N ASN A 72 7.64 -7.15 2.24
CA ASN A 72 8.76 -7.94 2.74
C ASN A 72 10.00 -7.76 1.86
N GLN A 73 11.14 -8.36 2.24
CA GLN A 73 12.40 -8.19 1.51
C GLN A 73 12.32 -8.64 0.03
N GLU A 74 11.69 -9.77 -0.28
CA GLU A 74 11.51 -10.23 -1.67
C GLU A 74 10.64 -9.27 -2.47
N GLU A 75 9.60 -8.71 -1.84
CA GLU A 75 8.74 -7.71 -2.46
C GLU A 75 9.48 -6.39 -2.69
N ARG A 76 10.30 -5.95 -1.73
CA ARG A 76 11.15 -4.76 -1.92
C ARG A 76 12.16 -4.96 -3.04
N LYS A 77 12.77 -6.13 -3.15
CA LYS A 77 13.65 -6.50 -4.27
C LYS A 77 12.90 -6.37 -5.61
N ALA A 78 11.69 -6.92 -5.70
CA ALA A 78 10.86 -6.81 -6.91
C ALA A 78 10.46 -5.36 -7.21
N ILE A 79 10.18 -4.54 -6.18
CA ILE A 79 9.89 -3.11 -6.34
C ILE A 79 11.13 -2.39 -6.91
N PHE A 80 12.32 -2.59 -6.33
CA PHE A 80 13.56 -2.04 -6.87
C PHE A 80 13.78 -2.45 -8.32
N GLU A 81 13.55 -3.72 -8.66
CA GLU A 81 13.68 -4.24 -10.03
C GLU A 81 12.75 -3.49 -11.00
N VAL A 82 11.49 -3.29 -10.64
CA VAL A 82 10.50 -2.57 -11.46
C VAL A 82 10.92 -1.12 -11.68
N HIS A 83 11.33 -0.41 -10.62
CA HIS A 83 11.74 0.99 -10.77
C HIS A 83 13.05 1.14 -11.55
N LEU A 84 14.07 0.32 -11.24
CA LEU A 84 15.37 0.37 -11.90
C LEU A 84 15.31 -0.09 -13.35
N SER A 85 14.47 -1.09 -13.70
CA SER A 85 14.26 -1.49 -15.10
C SER A 85 13.62 -0.39 -15.93
N ARG A 86 12.77 0.45 -15.33
CA ARG A 86 12.19 1.64 -15.97
C ARG A 86 13.22 2.78 -16.12
N LEU A 87 14.02 3.03 -15.09
CA LEU A 87 14.99 4.14 -15.07
C LEU A 87 16.27 3.84 -15.86
N ARG A 88 16.76 2.60 -15.80
CA ARG A 88 18.04 2.14 -16.37
C ARG A 88 17.91 0.72 -16.97
N PRO A 89 17.10 0.55 -18.03
CA PRO A 89 16.80 -0.77 -18.60
C PRO A 89 18.06 -1.54 -19.06
N GLN A 90 19.09 -0.83 -19.53
CA GLN A 90 20.32 -1.46 -20.04
C GLN A 90 21.34 -1.82 -18.94
N ASN A 91 21.20 -1.23 -17.74
CA ASN A 91 22.21 -1.32 -16.67
C ASN A 91 21.67 -1.95 -15.39
N LEU A 92 20.50 -2.61 -15.43
CA LEU A 92 19.89 -3.24 -14.26
C LEU A 92 20.84 -4.20 -13.52
N LYS A 93 21.68 -4.92 -14.26
CA LYS A 93 22.67 -5.87 -13.72
C LYS A 93 23.75 -5.22 -12.85
N ASN A 94 23.92 -3.90 -12.95
CA ASN A 94 24.90 -3.16 -12.16
C ASN A 94 24.37 -2.82 -10.76
N TYR A 95 23.09 -3.07 -10.49
CA TYR A 95 22.46 -2.80 -9.20
C TYR A 95 22.29 -4.10 -8.43
N ASP A 96 22.86 -4.15 -7.22
CA ASP A 96 22.69 -5.27 -6.30
C ASP A 96 21.32 -5.15 -5.61
N LEU A 97 20.29 -5.72 -6.25
CA LEU A 97 18.92 -5.66 -5.76
C LEU A 97 18.73 -6.38 -4.42
N GLU A 98 19.53 -7.41 -4.14
CA GLU A 98 19.48 -8.14 -2.87
C GLU A 98 19.98 -7.24 -1.73
N ARG A 99 21.12 -6.57 -1.93
CA ARG A 99 21.66 -5.61 -0.97
C ARG A 99 20.69 -4.45 -0.76
N LEU A 100 20.16 -3.86 -1.84
CA LEU A 100 19.19 -2.76 -1.74
C LEU A 100 17.96 -3.16 -0.92
N ALA A 101 17.39 -4.35 -1.16
CA ALA A 101 16.24 -4.83 -0.41
C ALA A 101 16.56 -5.16 1.06
N TYR A 102 17.76 -5.66 1.34
CA TYR A 102 18.23 -5.96 2.69
C TYR A 102 18.45 -4.69 3.54
N GLU A 103 19.08 -3.67 2.95
CA GLU A 103 19.45 -2.42 3.62
C GLU A 103 18.28 -1.41 3.75
N THR A 104 17.09 -1.73 3.22
CA THR A 104 15.90 -0.88 3.30
C THR A 104 14.76 -1.56 4.07
N PRO A 105 14.99 -2.07 5.30
CA PRO A 105 13.93 -2.71 6.07
C PRO A 105 12.77 -1.74 6.32
N ASP A 106 11.56 -2.27 6.22
CA ASP A 106 10.30 -1.56 6.49
C ASP A 106 9.95 -0.40 5.54
N PHE A 107 10.71 -0.23 4.44
CA PHE A 107 10.37 0.76 3.41
C PHE A 107 9.11 0.36 2.65
N SER A 108 8.23 1.33 2.43
CA SER A 108 7.14 1.25 1.47
C SER A 108 7.65 1.38 0.03
N GLY A 109 6.80 1.02 -0.95
CA GLY A 109 7.15 1.19 -2.36
C GLY A 109 7.41 2.66 -2.74
N ALA A 110 6.68 3.60 -2.14
CA ALA A 110 6.89 5.02 -2.35
C ALA A 110 8.27 5.48 -1.82
N GLU A 111 8.68 4.99 -0.65
CA GLU A 111 9.99 5.32 -0.08
C GLU A 111 11.13 4.74 -0.92
N ILE A 112 10.98 3.53 -1.45
CA ILE A 112 11.92 2.96 -2.42
C ILE A 112 12.05 3.87 -3.64
N GLU A 113 10.93 4.31 -4.23
CA GLU A 113 10.97 5.24 -5.36
C GLU A 113 11.68 6.56 -5.00
N GLN A 114 11.43 7.12 -3.81
CA GLN A 114 12.10 8.32 -3.35
C GLN A 114 13.61 8.13 -3.20
N THR A 115 14.08 6.99 -2.67
CA THR A 115 15.53 6.73 -2.61
C THR A 115 16.20 6.77 -3.98
N LEU A 116 15.51 6.31 -5.02
CA LEU A 116 16.05 6.33 -6.38
C LEU A 116 16.09 7.75 -6.95
N ILE A 117 15.08 8.57 -6.63
CA ILE A 117 15.03 9.99 -7.03
C ILE A 117 16.19 10.76 -6.38
N GLU A 118 16.39 10.61 -5.08
CA GLU A 118 17.47 11.27 -4.35
C GLU A 118 18.85 10.76 -4.80
N ALA A 119 19.00 9.46 -5.04
CA ALA A 119 20.24 8.91 -5.61
C ALA A 119 20.59 9.53 -6.97
N MET A 120 19.58 9.74 -7.84
CA MET A 120 19.76 10.45 -9.10
C MET A 120 20.25 11.88 -8.87
N HIS A 121 19.68 12.61 -7.91
CA HIS A 121 20.14 13.95 -7.55
C HIS A 121 21.61 13.95 -7.10
N ILE A 122 22.00 13.02 -6.24
CA ILE A 122 23.39 12.86 -5.76
C ILE A 122 24.34 12.59 -6.94
N GLY A 123 24.07 11.57 -7.76
CA GLY A 123 24.91 11.21 -8.89
C GLY A 123 25.05 12.34 -9.91
N PHE A 124 23.92 12.95 -10.29
CA PHE A 124 23.91 14.00 -11.31
C PHE A 124 24.57 15.30 -10.84
N SER A 125 24.53 15.62 -9.55
CA SER A 125 25.27 16.75 -8.99
C SER A 125 26.79 16.63 -9.18
N GLN A 126 27.28 15.39 -9.33
CA GLN A 126 28.68 15.04 -9.55
C GLN A 126 29.00 14.73 -11.02
N ASN A 127 28.07 15.05 -11.94
CA ASN A 127 28.19 14.81 -13.38
C ASN A 127 28.48 13.34 -13.74
N ARG A 128 27.89 12.40 -13.00
CA ARG A 128 27.94 10.95 -13.22
C ARG A 128 26.56 10.34 -13.07
N ASP A 129 26.39 9.08 -13.47
CA ASP A 129 25.16 8.35 -13.16
C ASP A 129 25.13 7.92 -11.68
N PHE A 130 23.93 7.60 -11.18
CA PHE A 130 23.74 7.13 -9.81
C PHE A 130 24.03 5.63 -9.68
N MET A 131 24.62 5.26 -8.55
CA MET A 131 25.08 3.91 -8.22
C MET A 131 24.39 3.40 -6.95
N VAL A 132 24.62 2.12 -6.63
CA VAL A 132 24.07 1.47 -5.42
C VAL A 132 24.37 2.28 -4.16
N ASP A 133 25.58 2.81 -4.03
CA ASP A 133 25.96 3.55 -2.82
C ASP A 133 25.21 4.89 -2.67
N ASP A 134 24.85 5.56 -3.78
CA ASP A 134 24.00 6.77 -3.73
C ASP A 134 22.58 6.44 -3.26
N ILE A 135 22.05 5.28 -3.65
CA ILE A 135 20.72 4.79 -3.22
C ILE A 135 20.75 4.48 -1.72
N LEU A 136 21.82 3.87 -1.24
CA LEU A 136 21.99 3.58 0.19
C LEU A 136 22.21 4.85 1.02
N GLU A 137 22.95 5.82 0.47
CA GLU A 137 23.10 7.14 1.08
C GLU A 137 21.73 7.83 1.20
N ALA A 138 20.95 7.88 0.12
CA ALA A 138 19.59 8.41 0.14
C ALA A 138 18.68 7.67 1.13
N ALA A 139 18.73 6.33 1.15
CA ALA A 139 17.96 5.52 2.08
C ALA A 139 18.28 5.83 3.54
N SER A 140 19.54 6.10 3.87
CA SER A 140 19.97 6.41 5.23
C SER A 140 19.36 7.70 5.80
N GLN A 141 18.88 8.60 4.92
CA GLN A 141 18.29 9.88 5.31
C GLN A 141 16.77 9.80 5.49
N ILE A 142 16.13 8.69 5.11
CA ILE A 142 14.69 8.50 5.21
C ILE A 142 14.32 7.87 6.55
N ILE A 143 13.32 8.45 7.23
CA ILE A 143 12.65 7.83 8.37
C ILE A 143 11.43 7.08 7.85
N PRO A 144 11.39 5.73 7.89
CA PRO A 144 10.33 4.96 7.25
C PRO A 144 8.94 5.21 7.84
N LEU A 145 7.91 5.09 7.01
CA LEU A 145 6.49 5.15 7.38
C LEU A 145 6.16 4.13 8.47
N ALA A 146 6.79 2.96 8.40
CA ALA A 146 6.69 1.92 9.42
C ALA A 146 7.03 2.41 10.83
N ARG A 147 7.91 3.41 10.95
CA ARG A 147 8.30 4.04 12.21
C ARG A 147 7.39 5.21 12.57
N THR A 148 7.11 6.10 11.61
CA THR A 148 6.32 7.31 11.86
C THR A 148 4.84 7.02 12.11
N ALA A 149 4.28 5.99 11.46
CA ALA A 149 2.88 5.57 11.55
C ALA A 149 2.72 4.20 12.24
N LYS A 150 3.66 3.83 13.11
CA LYS A 150 3.74 2.50 13.74
C LYS A 150 2.43 2.03 14.37
N GLU A 151 1.77 2.89 15.14
CA GLU A 151 0.52 2.56 15.83
C GLU A 151 -0.61 2.22 14.85
N GLN A 152 -0.74 3.01 13.79
CA GLN A 152 -1.77 2.84 12.76
C GLN A 152 -1.52 1.55 11.97
N ILE A 153 -0.27 1.28 11.61
CA ILE A 153 0.13 0.05 10.89
C ILE A 153 -0.13 -1.18 11.75
N ASN A 154 0.27 -1.16 13.02
CA ASN A 154 0.02 -2.27 13.94
C ASN A 154 -1.47 -2.55 14.09
N PHE A 155 -2.28 -1.49 14.27
CA PHE A 155 -3.73 -1.62 14.34
C PHE A 155 -4.31 -2.30 13.08
N LEU A 156 -3.90 -1.86 11.89
CA LEU A 156 -4.40 -2.45 10.65
C LEU A 156 -3.94 -3.91 10.47
N GLN A 157 -2.71 -4.24 10.87
CA GLN A 157 -2.20 -5.61 10.84
C GLN A 157 -2.97 -6.53 11.78
N GLU A 158 -3.24 -6.10 13.01
CA GLU A 158 -4.06 -6.83 13.97
C GLU A 158 -5.49 -7.01 13.47
N TRP A 159 -6.06 -5.94 12.91
CA TRP A 159 -7.40 -5.97 12.32
C TRP A 159 -7.50 -6.99 11.18
N ALA A 160 -6.50 -7.05 10.30
CA ALA A 160 -6.41 -8.04 9.24
C ALA A 160 -6.21 -9.47 9.79
N ALA A 161 -5.31 -9.63 10.77
CA ALA A 161 -5.00 -10.91 11.39
C ALA A 161 -6.20 -11.52 12.16
N ALA A 162 -7.13 -10.69 12.63
CA ALA A 162 -8.39 -11.13 13.23
C ALA A 162 -9.38 -11.78 12.22
N GLY A 163 -8.96 -11.99 10.97
CA GLY A 163 -9.75 -12.68 9.93
C GLY A 163 -10.71 -11.76 9.18
N LYS A 164 -10.56 -10.44 9.32
CA LYS A 164 -11.43 -9.44 8.67
C LYS A 164 -10.99 -9.07 7.25
N ALA A 165 -9.78 -9.47 6.84
CA ALA A 165 -9.26 -9.29 5.50
C ALA A 165 -8.33 -10.42 5.08
N ARG A 166 -8.17 -10.62 3.77
CA ARG A 166 -7.17 -11.51 3.17
C ARG A 166 -5.87 -10.76 2.93
N LEU A 167 -4.72 -11.38 3.17
CA LEU A 167 -3.44 -10.77 2.81
C LEU A 167 -3.30 -10.72 1.29
N ALA A 168 -2.92 -9.55 0.75
CA ALA A 168 -2.62 -9.41 -0.67
C ALA A 168 -1.26 -10.05 -1.03
N SER A 169 -0.32 -10.05 -0.08
CA SER A 169 0.99 -10.67 -0.26
C SER A 169 0.89 -12.20 -0.28
N ARG A 170 1.59 -12.84 -1.23
CA ARG A 170 1.73 -14.30 -1.32
C ARG A 170 2.62 -14.89 -0.23
N TYR A 171 3.46 -14.07 0.42
CA TYR A 171 4.50 -14.50 1.37
C TYR A 171 4.15 -14.16 2.83
N GLY A 172 2.87 -14.26 3.20
CA GLY A 172 2.46 -14.11 4.59
C GLY A 172 3.14 -15.11 5.53
N SER A 173 3.41 -14.70 6.77
CA SER A 173 3.92 -15.57 7.86
C SER A 173 3.04 -16.80 8.12
N LEU A 174 1.76 -16.75 7.72
CA LEU A 174 0.82 -17.88 7.73
C LEU A 174 1.16 -18.96 6.68
N THR A 175 1.69 -18.59 5.51
CA THR A 175 2.07 -19.55 4.45
C THR A 175 3.27 -20.41 4.86
N LYS A 176 4.14 -19.90 5.75
CA LYS A 176 5.24 -20.68 6.36
C LYS A 176 4.75 -21.82 7.26
N ARG A 177 3.55 -21.72 7.84
CA ARG A 177 2.94 -22.79 8.66
C ARG A 177 2.22 -23.87 7.85
N MET A 178 2.04 -23.66 6.55
CA MET A 178 1.30 -24.57 5.66
C MET A 178 2.20 -25.34 4.67
N LYS A 179 3.51 -25.43 4.94
CA LYS A 179 4.34 -26.41 4.21
C LYS A 179 4.09 -27.80 4.81
N PRO A 180 3.64 -28.80 4.03
CA PRO A 180 3.68 -30.18 4.49
C PRO A 180 5.15 -30.57 4.70
N GLN A 181 5.42 -31.25 5.80
CA GLN A 181 6.68 -31.96 6.02
C GLN A 181 6.84 -33.08 4.99
#